data_AF-A0A9E5F2Q4-F1
#
_entry.id   AF-A0A9E5F2Q4-F1
#
_cell.length_a   1.000
_cell.length_b   1.000
_cell.length_c   1.000
_cell.angle_alpha   90.00
_cell.angle_beta   90.00
_cell.angle_gamma   90.00
#
_symmetry.space_group_name_H-M   'P 1'
#
loop_
_entity.id
_entity.type
_entity.pdbx_description
1 polymer ?
#
loop_
_entity_poly.entity_id
_entity_poly.type
_entity_poly.pdbx_seq_one_letter_code
_entity_poly.pdbx_strand_id
1 'polypeptide(L)'
;GFMECKPYFNYCQIVRTPLEITGTASNTTFRTGPKYQELLQDTTKMHMEQLERAFLFGKRELITGANGQSERMTAGIISQLTTNVLDVGVATNPGVLTEKDFDTFLAQYVFAYGASKEKLALCGWQVAQNLHEIAKDRWVITNAADRAYGIDVMQYRTGFGTLNVVTHPLFRQIDGMEKAMLVVDTQDVVYRFMKNRDTKLMTDRQNPGRDGKVDEFLTEAGLELLQEKTHAYITGWAAIA
;
A
#
# COMPACT_ATOMS: atom_id res chain seq x y z
N GLY A 1 17.21 5.65 -35.03
CA GLY A 1 16.04 6.35 -34.49
C GLY A 1 16.46 6.99 -33.18
N PHE A 2 16.18 8.28 -33.00
CA PHE A 2 16.45 8.96 -31.73
C PHE A 2 15.59 8.35 -30.64
N MET A 3 16.23 7.86 -29.57
CA MET A 3 15.55 7.33 -28.40
C MET A 3 15.03 8.50 -27.57
N GLU A 4 13.73 8.77 -27.68
CA GLU A 4 13.06 9.79 -26.89
C GLU A 4 13.04 9.34 -25.41
N CYS A 5 13.71 10.10 -24.54
CA CYS A 5 13.62 9.89 -23.09
C CYS A 5 12.23 10.33 -22.64
N LYS A 6 11.31 9.38 -22.44
CA LYS A 6 9.97 9.68 -21.93
C LYS A 6 10.08 10.10 -20.45
N PRO A 7 9.68 11.33 -20.08
CA PRO A 7 9.65 11.73 -18.68
C PRO A 7 8.56 10.94 -17.95
N TYR A 8 8.90 10.34 -16.80
CA TYR A 8 7.90 9.77 -15.89
C TYR A 8 7.14 10.91 -15.21
N PHE A 9 5.82 10.84 -15.20
CA PHE A 9 4.97 11.83 -14.54
C PHE A 9 3.79 11.18 -13.86
N ASN A 10 3.38 11.79 -12.75
CA ASN A 10 2.17 11.42 -12.01
C ASN A 10 1.33 12.68 -11.74
N TYR A 11 0.04 12.49 -11.48
CA TYR A 11 -0.85 13.57 -11.07
C TYR A 11 -1.05 13.57 -9.56
N CYS A 12 -1.37 14.74 -9.00
CA CYS A 12 -1.94 14.84 -7.67
C CYS A 12 -3.45 14.65 -7.76
N GLN A 13 -4.00 13.78 -6.91
CA GLN A 13 -5.42 13.52 -6.79
C GLN A 13 -5.96 14.26 -5.57
N ILE A 14 -7.18 14.77 -5.70
CA ILE A 14 -7.90 15.39 -4.59
C ILE A 14 -8.65 14.30 -3.84
N VAL A 15 -8.34 14.13 -2.56
CA VAL A 15 -9.04 13.25 -1.63
C VAL A 15 -9.82 14.12 -0.65
N ARG A 16 -11.11 13.80 -0.48
CA ARG A 16 -12.07 14.56 0.33
C ARG A 16 -12.80 13.60 1.25
N THR A 17 -12.75 13.86 2.55
CA THR A 17 -13.47 13.05 3.54
C THR A 17 -14.24 13.98 4.48
N PRO A 18 -15.57 14.16 4.27
CA PRO A 18 -16.39 15.00 5.11
C PRO A 18 -16.71 14.33 6.45
N LEU A 19 -16.77 15.14 7.49
CA LEU A 19 -17.19 14.83 8.85
C LEU A 19 -18.44 15.66 9.14
N GLU A 20 -19.51 15.02 9.58
CA GLU A 20 -20.75 15.74 9.91
C GLU A 20 -21.25 15.34 11.30
N ILE A 21 -21.63 16.33 12.10
CA ILE A 21 -22.33 16.14 13.38
C ILE A 21 -23.54 17.07 13.44
N THR A 22 -24.68 16.55 13.89
CA THR A 22 -25.90 17.35 14.07
C THR A 22 -25.86 18.13 15.39
N GLY A 23 -26.56 19.26 15.46
CA GLY A 23 -26.63 20.08 16.69
C GLY A 23 -27.18 19.29 17.88
N THR A 24 -28.22 18.48 17.64
CA THR A 24 -28.78 17.58 18.66
C THR A 24 -27.75 16.56 19.15
N ALA A 25 -27.03 15.88 18.24
CA ALA A 25 -26.04 14.89 18.64
C ALA A 25 -24.86 15.53 19.41
N SER A 26 -24.45 16.74 19.05
CA SER A 26 -23.40 17.44 19.79
C SER A 26 -23.81 17.78 21.24
N ASN A 27 -25.10 17.96 21.51
CA ASN A 27 -25.61 18.34 22.82
C ASN A 27 -26.08 17.14 23.67
N THR A 28 -26.18 15.95 23.10
CA THR A 28 -26.53 14.73 23.83
C THR A 28 -25.30 14.07 24.45
N THR A 29 -25.42 13.63 25.70
CA THR A 29 -24.38 12.84 26.37
C THR A 29 -24.45 11.39 25.91
N PHE A 30 -23.47 10.95 25.12
CA PHE A 30 -23.33 9.55 24.75
C PHE A 30 -22.49 8.78 25.78
N ARG A 31 -22.80 7.49 25.93
CA ARG A 31 -22.03 6.58 26.80
C ARG A 31 -20.56 6.46 26.39
N THR A 32 -20.26 6.62 25.10
CA THR A 32 -18.93 6.46 24.49
C THR A 32 -18.04 7.70 24.66
N GLY A 33 -18.55 8.78 25.28
CA GLY A 33 -17.83 10.05 25.41
C GLY A 33 -18.23 11.08 24.32
N PRO A 34 -17.38 12.10 24.06
CA PRO A 34 -17.71 13.18 23.13
C PRO A 34 -17.71 12.69 21.67
N LYS A 35 -18.90 12.62 21.05
CA LYS A 35 -19.11 12.05 19.71
C LYS A 35 -18.29 12.73 18.60
N TYR A 36 -18.07 14.04 18.72
CA TYR A 36 -17.28 14.80 17.75
C TYR A 36 -15.83 14.30 17.65
N GLN A 37 -15.19 14.00 18.79
CA GLN A 37 -13.79 13.56 18.80
C GLN A 37 -13.66 12.13 18.24
N GLU A 38 -14.61 11.25 18.55
CA GLU A 38 -14.68 9.89 17.99
C GLU A 38 -14.81 9.94 16.46
N LEU A 39 -15.77 10.73 15.95
CA LEU A 39 -15.97 10.89 14.52
C LEU A 39 -14.75 11.54 13.84
N LEU A 40 -14.07 12.49 14.48
CA LEU A 40 -12.85 13.09 13.96
C LEU A 40 -11.71 12.04 13.83
N GLN A 41 -11.55 11.17 14.82
CA GLN A 41 -10.56 10.09 14.76
C GLN A 41 -10.88 9.08 13.66
N ASP A 42 -12.15 8.69 13.53
CA ASP A 42 -12.56 7.73 12.52
C ASP A 42 -12.47 8.29 11.11
N THR A 43 -12.84 9.56 10.91
CA THR A 43 -12.66 10.24 9.61
C THR A 43 -11.19 10.44 9.26
N THR A 44 -10.32 10.69 10.25
CA THR A 44 -8.86 10.76 10.02
C THR A 44 -8.33 9.40 9.54
N LYS A 45 -8.73 8.30 10.18
CA LYS A 45 -8.35 6.94 9.76
C LYS A 45 -8.86 6.63 8.36
N MET A 46 -10.13 6.92 8.07
CA MET A 46 -10.72 6.72 6.75
C MET A 46 -10.00 7.55 5.67
N HIS A 47 -9.58 8.77 5.99
CA HIS A 47 -8.84 9.62 5.05
C HIS A 47 -7.44 9.06 4.75
N MET A 48 -6.73 8.58 5.78
CA MET A 48 -5.44 7.92 5.62
C MET A 48 -5.57 6.63 4.80
N GLU A 49 -6.60 5.81 5.08
CA GLU A 49 -6.90 4.59 4.33
C GLU A 49 -7.18 4.88 2.85
N GLN A 50 -7.93 5.94 2.54
CA GLN A 50 -8.20 6.37 1.17
C GLN A 50 -6.93 6.82 0.44
N LEU A 51 -6.06 7.58 1.10
CA LEU A 51 -4.76 7.98 0.54
C LEU A 51 -3.87 6.78 0.28
N GLU A 52 -3.76 5.87 1.24
CA GLU A 52 -2.97 4.64 1.11
C GLU A 52 -3.47 3.77 -0.06
N ARG A 53 -4.79 3.59 -0.16
CA ARG A 53 -5.39 2.86 -1.28
C ARG A 53 -5.10 3.51 -2.63
N ALA A 54 -5.15 4.85 -2.71
CA ALA A 54 -4.79 5.59 -3.92
C ALA A 54 -3.30 5.41 -4.26
N PHE A 55 -2.41 5.41 -3.27
CA PHE A 55 -0.97 5.23 -3.47
C PHE A 55 -0.56 3.80 -3.79
N LEU A 56 -1.27 2.78 -3.34
CA LEU A 56 -0.95 1.39 -3.67
C LEU A 56 -1.57 0.98 -5.03
N PHE A 57 -2.86 1.28 -5.23
CA PHE A 57 -3.67 0.70 -6.33
C PHE A 57 -4.17 1.72 -7.35
N GLY A 58 -3.96 3.02 -7.14
CA GLY A 58 -4.43 4.05 -8.06
C GLY A 58 -3.92 3.85 -9.48
N LYS A 59 -4.65 4.37 -10.47
CA LYS A 59 -4.21 4.42 -11.86
C LYS A 59 -4.17 5.87 -12.32
N ARG A 60 -3.16 6.21 -13.11
CA ARG A 60 -3.05 7.56 -13.68
C ARG A 60 -4.15 7.73 -14.72
N GLU A 61 -5.10 8.62 -14.44
CA GLU A 61 -6.19 8.93 -15.35
C GLU A 61 -6.54 10.42 -15.26
N LEU A 62 -6.92 10.98 -16.40
CA LEU A 62 -7.47 12.31 -16.52
C LEU A 62 -8.85 12.16 -17.14
N ILE A 63 -9.88 12.44 -16.34
CA ILE A 63 -11.28 12.29 -16.73
C ILE A 63 -11.92 13.68 -16.72
N THR A 64 -12.88 13.92 -17.60
CA THR A 64 -13.76 15.09 -17.48
C THR A 64 -14.88 14.74 -16.50
N GLY A 65 -14.86 15.36 -15.32
CA GLY A 65 -15.87 15.16 -14.29
C GLY A 65 -17.26 15.67 -14.70
N ALA A 66 -18.28 15.31 -13.92
CA ALA A 66 -19.67 15.67 -14.19
C ALA A 66 -19.93 17.19 -14.30
N ASN A 67 -19.05 18.00 -13.69
CA ASN A 67 -19.10 19.46 -13.73
C ASN A 67 -18.31 20.07 -14.89
N GLY A 68 -17.85 19.27 -15.86
CA GLY A 68 -17.06 19.71 -17.01
C GLY A 68 -15.61 20.09 -16.67
N GLN A 69 -15.17 19.89 -15.43
CA GLN A 69 -13.80 20.14 -14.96
C GLN A 69 -12.96 18.87 -15.01
N SER A 70 -11.65 18.99 -15.23
CA SER A 70 -10.75 17.84 -15.26
C SER A 70 -10.55 17.26 -13.85
N GLU A 71 -10.91 16.01 -13.67
CA GLU A 71 -10.60 15.19 -12.50
C GLU A 71 -9.32 14.40 -12.77
N ARG A 72 -8.41 14.41 -11.79
CA ARG A 72 -7.10 13.77 -11.90
C ARG A 72 -7.01 12.65 -10.88
N MET A 73 -6.61 11.46 -11.35
CA MET A 73 -6.32 10.31 -10.50
C MET A 73 -4.81 10.07 -10.49
N THR A 74 -4.30 9.79 -9.29
CA THR A 74 -2.89 9.48 -9.07
C THR A 74 -2.63 8.01 -9.43
N ALA A 75 -1.53 7.74 -10.14
CA ALA A 75 -1.02 6.38 -10.27
C ALA A 75 -0.44 5.92 -8.93
N GLY A 76 -0.89 4.76 -8.47
CA GLY A 76 -0.28 4.05 -7.36
C GLY A 76 0.91 3.22 -7.81
N ILE A 77 1.69 2.75 -6.84
CA ILE A 77 2.96 2.05 -7.06
C ILE A 77 2.77 0.87 -8.02
N ILE A 78 1.76 0.02 -7.81
CA ILE A 78 1.54 -1.18 -8.63
C ILE A 78 1.34 -0.83 -10.11
N SER A 79 0.59 0.24 -10.41
CA SER A 79 0.32 0.67 -11.78
C SER A 79 1.55 1.24 -12.51
N GLN A 80 2.57 1.65 -11.76
CA GLN A 80 3.81 2.20 -12.28
C GLN A 80 4.88 1.11 -12.52
N LEU A 81 4.68 -0.10 -11.99
CA LEU A 81 5.58 -1.24 -12.19
C LEU A 81 5.22 -1.99 -13.47
N THR A 82 6.16 -2.05 -14.39
CA THR A 82 6.04 -2.72 -15.69
C THR A 82 7.17 -3.71 -15.97
N THR A 83 8.36 -3.45 -15.42
CA THR A 83 9.59 -4.19 -15.75
C THR A 83 9.89 -5.32 -14.77
N ASN A 84 9.67 -5.10 -13.47
CA ASN A 84 9.97 -6.05 -12.40
C ASN A 84 8.70 -6.73 -11.86
N VAL A 85 7.88 -7.28 -12.77
CA VAL A 85 6.65 -7.98 -12.41
C VAL A 85 6.83 -9.48 -12.67
N LEU A 86 6.74 -10.29 -11.62
CA LEU A 86 6.76 -11.75 -11.71
C LEU A 86 5.34 -12.29 -11.54
N ASP A 87 4.78 -12.83 -12.62
CA ASP A 87 3.50 -13.52 -12.57
C ASP A 87 3.69 -15.03 -12.41
N VAL A 88 3.49 -15.53 -11.19
CA VAL A 88 3.60 -16.96 -10.85
C VAL A 88 2.40 -17.74 -11.41
N GLY A 89 1.29 -17.07 -11.77
CA GLY A 89 0.15 -17.71 -12.42
C GLY A 89 0.44 -18.24 -13.83
N VAL A 90 1.49 -17.71 -14.48
CA VAL A 90 1.92 -18.08 -15.85
C VAL A 90 3.18 -18.94 -15.84
N ALA A 91 3.72 -19.26 -14.65
CA ALA A 91 4.88 -20.13 -14.51
C ALA A 91 4.58 -21.58 -14.96
N THR A 92 5.64 -22.37 -15.18
CA THR A 92 5.55 -23.77 -15.63
C THR A 92 4.63 -24.62 -14.74
N ASN A 93 4.64 -24.36 -13.43
CA ASN A 93 3.62 -24.83 -12.49
C ASN A 93 2.81 -23.63 -12.01
N PRO A 94 1.57 -23.44 -12.50
CA PRO A 94 0.77 -22.27 -12.17
C PRO A 94 0.57 -22.11 -10.67
N GLY A 95 0.96 -20.94 -10.16
CA GLY A 95 0.75 -20.53 -8.76
C GLY A 95 1.73 -21.13 -7.75
N VAL A 96 2.75 -21.86 -8.21
CA VAL A 96 3.73 -22.51 -7.33
C VAL A 96 5.12 -21.91 -7.58
N LEU A 97 5.77 -21.41 -6.51
CA LEU A 97 7.13 -20.86 -6.56
C LEU A 97 8.03 -21.63 -5.59
N THR A 98 9.23 -22.01 -6.02
CA THR A 98 10.23 -22.65 -5.13
C THR A 98 11.04 -21.59 -4.36
N GLU A 99 11.62 -21.97 -3.21
CA GLU A 99 12.55 -21.10 -2.47
C GLU A 99 13.70 -20.60 -3.36
N LYS A 100 14.26 -21.49 -4.20
CA LYS A 100 15.37 -21.17 -5.10
C LYS A 100 14.97 -20.17 -6.18
N ASP A 101 13.78 -20.31 -6.76
CA ASP A 101 13.28 -19.37 -7.78
C ASP A 101 12.98 -18.00 -7.15
N PHE A 102 12.45 -17.99 -5.93
CA PHE A 102 12.25 -16.77 -5.15
C PHE A 102 13.58 -16.06 -4.86
N ASP A 103 14.59 -16.78 -4.37
CA ASP A 103 15.92 -16.21 -4.11
C ASP A 103 16.59 -15.70 -5.40
N THR A 104 16.40 -16.41 -6.51
CA THR A 104 16.90 -15.99 -7.82
C THR A 104 16.21 -14.69 -8.28
N PHE A 105 14.90 -14.57 -8.08
CA PHE A 105 14.17 -13.34 -8.36
C PHE A 105 14.65 -12.17 -7.49
N LEU A 106 14.86 -12.41 -6.20
CA LEU A 106 15.41 -11.40 -5.29
C LEU A 106 16.79 -10.92 -5.74
N ALA A 107 17.66 -11.83 -6.17
CA ALA A 107 19.00 -11.50 -6.64
C ALA A 107 18.99 -10.74 -7.98
N GLN A 108 18.18 -11.17 -8.95
CA GLN A 108 18.21 -10.64 -10.31
C GLN A 108 17.46 -9.32 -10.50
N TYR A 109 16.35 -9.13 -9.77
CA TYR A 109 15.45 -7.99 -9.99
C TYR A 109 15.41 -7.08 -8.79
N VAL A 110 15.13 -7.64 -7.60
CA VAL A 110 14.89 -6.84 -6.40
C VAL A 110 16.17 -6.15 -5.92
N PHE A 111 17.27 -6.88 -5.72
CA PHE A 111 18.52 -6.32 -5.18
C PHE A 111 19.57 -5.99 -6.24
N ALA A 112 19.25 -6.16 -7.53
CA ALA A 112 20.15 -5.78 -8.61
C ALA A 112 20.34 -4.26 -8.72
N TYR A 113 19.32 -3.50 -8.33
CA TYR A 113 19.31 -2.05 -8.36
C TYR A 113 18.82 -1.46 -7.02
N GLY A 114 19.39 -0.32 -6.66
CA GLY A 114 19.07 0.41 -5.43
C GLY A 114 20.29 0.58 -4.53
N ALA A 115 20.37 1.72 -3.85
CA ALA A 115 21.44 2.00 -2.90
C ALA A 115 21.18 1.31 -1.55
N SER A 116 19.90 1.10 -1.19
CA SER A 116 19.51 0.42 0.04
C SER A 116 19.58 -1.09 -0.13
N LYS A 117 20.22 -1.75 0.85
CA LYS A 117 20.18 -3.21 1.00
C LYS A 117 19.00 -3.68 1.85
N GLU A 118 18.18 -2.77 2.34
CA GLU A 118 16.95 -3.07 3.08
C GLU A 118 15.74 -2.61 2.28
N LYS A 119 14.77 -3.50 2.07
CA LYS A 119 13.53 -3.21 1.32
C LYS A 119 12.31 -3.69 2.08
N LEU A 120 11.18 -2.99 1.89
CA LEU A 120 9.90 -3.31 2.51
C LEU A 120 9.08 -4.19 1.57
N ALA A 121 8.68 -5.38 2.00
CA ALA A 121 7.73 -6.23 1.30
C ALA A 121 6.35 -6.13 1.96
N LEU A 122 5.42 -5.50 1.25
CA LEU A 122 4.00 -5.56 1.57
C LEU A 122 3.41 -6.83 0.95
N CYS A 123 2.91 -7.73 1.77
CA CYS A 123 2.43 -9.03 1.32
C CYS A 123 0.97 -9.29 1.68
N GLY A 124 0.32 -10.08 0.82
CA GLY A 124 -0.91 -10.77 1.16
C GLY A 124 -0.66 -11.91 2.14
N TRP A 125 -1.73 -12.36 2.81
CA TRP A 125 -1.63 -13.36 3.86
C TRP A 125 -1.15 -14.74 3.35
N GLN A 126 -1.47 -15.13 2.10
CA GLN A 126 -1.00 -16.40 1.55
C GLN A 126 0.50 -16.37 1.28
N VAL A 127 1.01 -15.24 0.78
CA VAL A 127 2.46 -15.10 0.55
C VAL A 127 3.24 -15.14 1.87
N ALA A 128 2.74 -14.47 2.91
CA ALA A 128 3.34 -14.55 4.24
C ALA A 128 3.33 -15.99 4.79
N GLN A 129 2.24 -16.73 4.55
CA GLN A 129 2.17 -18.14 4.92
C GLN A 129 3.19 -19.00 4.16
N ASN A 130 3.37 -18.77 2.86
CA ASN A 130 4.37 -19.49 2.05
C ASN A 130 5.79 -19.22 2.57
N LEU A 131 6.11 -17.99 2.97
CA LEU A 131 7.40 -17.66 3.59
C LEU A 131 7.58 -18.35 4.96
N HIS A 132 6.51 -18.45 5.75
CA HIS A 132 6.53 -19.21 7.00
C HIS A 132 6.74 -20.71 6.75
N GLU A 133 6.17 -21.25 5.68
CA GLU A 133 6.33 -22.66 5.31
C GLU A 133 7.78 -23.00 4.94
N ILE A 134 8.45 -22.13 4.17
CA ILE A 134 9.90 -22.25 3.88
C ILE A 134 10.72 -22.30 5.19
N ALA A 135 10.44 -21.38 6.12
CA ALA A 135 11.17 -21.32 7.38
C ALA A 135 10.91 -22.56 8.27
N LYS A 136 9.68 -23.08 8.22
CA LYS A 136 9.23 -24.21 9.02
C LYS A 136 9.82 -25.54 8.56
N ASP A 137 10.04 -25.74 7.26
CA ASP A 137 10.64 -26.97 6.71
C ASP A 137 12.05 -27.21 7.26
N ARG A 138 12.83 -26.14 7.45
CA ARG A 138 14.20 -26.21 7.99
C ARG A 138 14.28 -26.13 9.51
N TRP A 139 13.16 -25.91 10.19
CA TRP A 139 13.14 -25.70 11.63
C TRP A 139 13.05 -27.01 12.40
N VAL A 140 14.02 -27.23 13.27
CA VAL A 140 14.07 -28.38 14.16
C VAL A 140 13.86 -27.91 15.60
N ILE A 141 12.92 -28.55 16.30
CA ILE A 141 12.71 -28.34 17.73
C ILE A 141 13.86 -29.03 18.48
N THR A 142 14.78 -28.24 19.00
CA THR A 142 15.97 -28.76 19.71
C THR A 142 15.70 -29.09 21.18
N ASN A 143 14.63 -28.57 21.78
CA ASN A 143 14.27 -28.83 23.17
C ASN A 143 12.82 -29.36 23.29
N ALA A 144 12.68 -30.59 23.80
CA ALA A 144 11.37 -31.23 24.03
C ALA A 144 10.56 -30.62 25.19
N ALA A 145 11.12 -29.65 25.92
CA ALA A 145 10.47 -28.94 27.02
C ALA A 145 9.68 -27.70 26.58
N ASP A 146 9.91 -27.21 25.36
CA ASP A 146 9.20 -26.07 24.82
C ASP A 146 7.80 -26.48 24.34
N ARG A 147 6.77 -26.00 25.04
CA ARG A 147 5.34 -26.24 24.71
C ARG A 147 4.79 -25.28 23.66
N ALA A 148 5.65 -24.50 23.00
CA ALA A 148 5.27 -23.53 21.98
C ALA A 148 5.78 -23.98 20.59
N TYR A 149 4.93 -23.89 19.58
CA TYR A 149 5.23 -24.28 18.20
C TYR A 149 5.01 -23.09 17.27
N GLY A 150 6.05 -22.67 16.56
CA GLY A 150 5.98 -21.58 15.59
C GLY A 150 7.30 -20.83 15.42
N ILE A 151 7.38 -20.09 14.32
CA ILE A 151 8.50 -19.21 13.98
C ILE A 151 7.89 -17.88 13.52
N ASP A 152 8.53 -16.78 13.89
CA ASP A 152 8.17 -15.46 13.40
C ASP A 152 9.12 -15.05 12.26
N VAL A 153 8.59 -14.85 11.05
CA VAL A 153 9.38 -14.51 9.85
C VAL A 153 9.06 -13.07 9.41
N MET A 154 9.43 -12.10 10.24
CA MET A 154 9.29 -10.67 9.92
C MET A 154 10.42 -10.15 9.00
N GLN A 155 11.53 -10.89 8.91
CA GLN A 155 12.69 -10.49 8.12
C GLN A 155 13.25 -11.68 7.36
N TYR A 156 13.33 -11.56 6.04
CA TYR A 156 14.00 -12.51 5.17
C TYR A 156 15.39 -11.97 4.80
N ARG A 157 16.44 -12.57 5.36
CA ARG A 157 17.82 -12.11 5.19
C ARG A 157 18.53 -12.97 4.15
N THR A 158 19.04 -12.35 3.10
CA THR A 158 19.81 -13.01 2.05
C THR A 158 21.21 -12.38 1.94
N GLY A 159 22.13 -13.03 1.23
CA GLY A 159 23.46 -12.45 0.97
C GLY A 159 23.43 -11.14 0.17
N PHE A 160 22.32 -10.85 -0.51
CA PHE A 160 22.14 -9.67 -1.35
C PHE A 160 21.55 -8.48 -0.58
N GLY A 161 20.77 -8.76 0.46
CA GLY A 161 20.08 -7.75 1.26
C GLY A 161 19.02 -8.36 2.18
N THR A 162 18.33 -7.49 2.92
CA THR A 162 17.27 -7.88 3.86
C THR A 162 15.92 -7.38 3.40
N LEU A 163 14.94 -8.27 3.37
CA LEU A 163 13.55 -7.97 3.05
C LEU A 163 12.72 -7.96 4.35
N ASN A 164 12.15 -6.81 4.69
CA ASN A 164 11.24 -6.68 5.83
C ASN A 164 9.83 -7.01 5.37
N VAL A 165 9.28 -8.13 5.86
CA VAL A 165 8.00 -8.67 5.40
C VAL A 165 6.90 -8.18 6.33
N VAL A 166 5.92 -7.46 5.77
CA VAL A 166 4.77 -6.94 6.51
C VAL A 166 3.49 -7.34 5.78
N THR A 167 2.58 -8.00 6.48
CA THR A 167 1.26 -8.31 5.96
C THR A 167 0.38 -7.07 5.97
N HIS A 168 -0.12 -6.65 4.81
CA HIS A 168 -0.89 -5.41 4.70
C HIS A 168 -2.41 -5.65 4.78
N PRO A 169 -3.18 -4.95 5.64
CA PRO A 169 -4.63 -5.18 5.76
C PRO A 169 -5.41 -4.85 4.49
N LEU A 170 -5.02 -3.82 3.72
CA LEU A 170 -5.69 -3.51 2.44
C LEU A 170 -5.58 -4.63 1.40
N PHE A 171 -4.53 -5.45 1.45
CA PHE A 171 -4.38 -6.57 0.51
C PHE A 171 -5.42 -7.67 0.79
N ARG A 172 -6.04 -7.67 1.98
CA ARG A 172 -7.14 -8.59 2.32
C ARG A 172 -8.50 -8.10 1.82
N GLN A 173 -8.65 -6.81 1.54
CA GLN A 173 -9.91 -6.23 1.10
C GLN A 173 -10.14 -6.38 -0.41
N ILE A 174 -9.08 -6.66 -1.17
CA ILE A 174 -9.10 -6.73 -2.64
C ILE A 174 -8.89 -8.18 -3.08
N ASP A 175 -9.79 -8.67 -3.95
CA ASP A 175 -9.72 -10.03 -4.49
C ASP A 175 -8.45 -10.25 -5.34
N GLY A 176 -7.77 -11.36 -5.14
CA GLY A 176 -6.53 -11.74 -5.84
C GLY A 176 -5.24 -11.16 -5.24
N MET A 177 -5.33 -10.19 -4.32
CA MET A 177 -4.16 -9.59 -3.66
C MET A 177 -3.63 -10.43 -2.50
N GLU A 178 -4.36 -11.48 -2.08
CA GLU A 178 -3.88 -12.42 -1.07
C GLU A 178 -2.62 -13.18 -1.50
N LYS A 179 -2.43 -13.33 -2.81
CA LYS A 179 -1.31 -14.01 -3.49
C LYS A 179 -0.25 -13.03 -4.03
N ALA A 180 -0.37 -11.75 -3.66
CA ALA A 180 0.51 -10.71 -4.18
C ALA A 180 1.53 -10.27 -3.12
N MET A 181 2.72 -9.90 -3.60
CA MET A 181 3.76 -9.25 -2.81
C MET A 181 4.30 -8.06 -3.57
N LEU A 182 4.31 -6.91 -2.92
CA LEU A 182 4.87 -5.66 -3.42
C LEU A 182 6.14 -5.34 -2.64
N VAL A 183 7.28 -5.32 -3.31
CA VAL A 183 8.56 -4.92 -2.72
C VAL A 183 8.85 -3.48 -3.09
N VAL A 184 9.03 -2.65 -2.07
CA VAL A 184 9.23 -1.21 -2.18
C VAL A 184 10.54 -0.81 -1.51
N ASP A 185 11.37 -0.06 -2.22
CA ASP A 185 12.47 0.69 -1.63
C ASP A 185 11.95 2.05 -1.14
N THR A 186 11.96 2.29 0.17
CA THR A 186 11.41 3.51 0.75
C THR A 186 12.22 4.77 0.39
N GLN A 187 13.47 4.63 -0.09
CA GLN A 187 14.28 5.79 -0.49
C GLN A 187 13.83 6.40 -1.82
N ASP A 188 13.29 5.58 -2.72
CA ASP A 188 12.91 5.98 -4.08
C ASP A 188 11.43 6.38 -4.21
N VAL A 189 10.68 6.31 -3.10
CA VAL A 189 9.29 6.75 -3.00
C VAL A 189 9.23 8.14 -2.37
N VAL A 190 8.76 9.12 -3.12
CA VAL A 190 8.62 10.50 -2.65
C VAL A 190 7.15 10.91 -2.66
N TYR A 191 6.66 11.36 -1.50
CA TYR A 191 5.36 12.00 -1.38
C TYR A 191 5.40 13.42 -1.95
N ARG A 192 4.51 13.72 -2.89
CA ARG A 192 4.38 15.05 -3.50
C ARG A 192 2.99 15.61 -3.26
N PHE A 193 2.94 16.81 -2.71
CA PHE A 193 1.69 17.55 -2.51
C PHE A 193 1.71 18.84 -3.34
N MET A 194 0.52 19.27 -3.77
CA MET A 194 0.40 20.56 -4.43
C MET A 194 0.60 21.69 -3.41
N LYS A 195 1.32 22.75 -3.80
CA LYS A 195 1.65 23.88 -2.92
C LYS A 195 0.39 24.39 -2.22
N ASN A 196 0.45 24.48 -0.89
CA ASN A 196 -0.64 24.90 0.01
C ASN A 196 -1.87 23.99 0.09
N ARG A 197 -1.88 22.82 -0.57
CA ARG A 197 -2.99 21.85 -0.57
C ARG A 197 -2.58 20.48 -0.02
N ASP A 198 -1.62 20.47 0.90
CA ASP A 198 -1.37 19.34 1.78
C ASP A 198 -2.58 19.09 2.71
N THR A 199 -2.58 17.95 3.40
CA THR A 199 -3.62 17.46 4.31
C THR A 199 -4.01 18.53 5.32
N LYS A 200 -5.23 19.05 5.20
CA LYS A 200 -5.76 20.08 6.10
C LYS A 200 -7.18 19.76 6.52
N LEU A 201 -7.47 20.01 7.79
CA LEU A 201 -8.82 20.06 8.31
C LEU A 201 -9.42 21.42 7.96
N MET A 202 -10.41 21.44 7.09
CA MET A 202 -11.22 22.62 6.80
C MET A 202 -12.45 22.58 7.70
N THR A 203 -12.58 23.56 8.58
CA THR A 203 -13.72 23.65 9.49
C THR A 203 -14.89 24.42 8.87
N ASP A 204 -16.10 24.07 9.31
CA ASP A 204 -17.35 24.81 9.02
C ASP A 204 -17.69 24.96 7.53
N ARG A 205 -17.43 23.91 6.74
CA ARG A 205 -17.80 23.84 5.32
C ARG A 205 -19.28 23.47 5.16
N GLN A 206 -20.16 24.33 5.67
CA GLN A 206 -21.61 24.08 5.70
C GLN A 206 -22.39 25.05 4.82
N ASN A 207 -23.55 24.59 4.32
CA ASN A 207 -24.53 25.47 3.71
C ASN A 207 -25.25 26.30 4.78
N PRO A 208 -25.63 27.56 4.49
CA PRO A 208 -26.42 28.36 5.41
C PRO A 208 -27.73 27.65 5.80
N GLY A 209 -28.05 27.61 7.10
CA GLY A 209 -29.32 27.07 7.62
C GLY A 209 -29.29 25.61 8.12
N ARG A 210 -28.12 24.96 8.13
CA ARG A 210 -27.98 23.61 8.71
C ARG A 210 -27.74 23.67 10.22
N ASP A 211 -28.51 22.91 10.98
CA ASP A 211 -28.30 22.72 12.43
C ASP A 211 -27.28 21.59 12.69
N GLY A 212 -26.00 21.94 12.61
CA GLY A 212 -24.88 21.02 12.81
C GLY A 212 -23.53 21.66 12.53
N LYS A 213 -22.47 20.86 12.62
CA LYS A 213 -21.12 21.23 12.22
C LYS A 213 -20.63 20.25 11.15
N VAL A 214 -20.07 20.79 10.07
CA VAL A 214 -19.50 20.02 8.97
C VAL A 214 -18.04 20.44 8.79
N ASP A 215 -17.13 19.51 9.03
CA ASP A 215 -15.71 19.69 8.76
C ASP A 215 -15.29 18.74 7.64
N GLU A 216 -14.16 19.00 7.00
CA GLU A 216 -13.68 18.14 5.92
C GLU A 216 -12.16 18.05 5.92
N PHE A 217 -11.64 16.84 5.75
CA PHE A 217 -10.24 16.63 5.38
C PHE A 217 -10.08 16.75 3.88
N LEU A 218 -9.24 17.69 3.47
CA LEU A 218 -8.86 17.89 2.06
C LEU A 218 -7.36 17.67 1.91
N THR A 219 -7.00 16.79 0.98
CA THR A 219 -5.61 16.54 0.58
C THR A 219 -5.52 16.51 -0.92
N GLU A 220 -4.54 17.19 -1.50
CA GLU A 220 -4.18 17.07 -2.90
C GLU A 220 -2.72 16.62 -3.02
N ALA A 221 -2.57 15.32 -3.23
CA ALA A 221 -1.27 14.66 -3.21
C ALA A 221 -1.15 13.57 -4.27
N GLY A 222 0.09 13.24 -4.61
CA GLY A 222 0.47 12.17 -5.51
C GLY A 222 1.79 11.53 -5.08
N LEU A 223 2.09 10.38 -5.67
CA LEU A 223 3.30 9.63 -5.39
C LEU A 223 4.27 9.74 -6.56
N GLU A 224 5.51 10.11 -6.29
CA GLU A 224 6.60 10.11 -7.27
C GLU A 224 7.50 8.91 -7.00
N LEU A 225 7.68 8.06 -8.02
CA LEU A 225 8.68 7.00 -8.02
C LEU A 225 9.89 7.49 -8.82
N LEU A 226 11.04 7.59 -8.17
CA LEU A 226 12.28 8.04 -8.82
C LEU A 226 12.85 6.96 -9.76
N GLN A 227 12.79 5.70 -9.34
CA GLN A 227 13.33 4.58 -10.11
C GLN A 227 12.44 3.35 -9.98
N GLU A 228 11.72 3.01 -11.05
CA GLU A 228 10.87 1.81 -11.09
C GLU A 228 11.67 0.51 -10.80
N LYS A 229 12.91 0.44 -11.28
CA LYS A 229 13.76 -0.76 -11.23
C LYS A 229 14.14 -1.21 -9.81
N THR A 230 13.99 -0.37 -8.79
CA THR A 230 14.31 -0.73 -7.40
C THR A 230 13.13 -1.38 -6.68
N HIS A 231 11.94 -1.32 -7.29
CA HIS A 231 10.71 -1.93 -6.81
C HIS A 231 10.44 -3.22 -7.59
N ALA A 232 9.63 -4.11 -7.00
CA ALA A 232 9.20 -5.33 -7.66
C ALA A 232 7.80 -5.74 -7.21
N TYR A 233 7.11 -6.46 -8.07
CA TYR A 233 5.77 -6.95 -7.79
C TYR A 233 5.65 -8.42 -8.19
N ILE A 234 5.19 -9.25 -7.26
CA ILE A 234 4.96 -10.67 -7.48
C ILE A 234 3.45 -10.89 -7.40
N THR A 235 2.89 -11.56 -8.40
CA THR A 235 1.46 -11.92 -8.45
C THR A 235 1.27 -13.42 -8.53
N GLY A 236 0.14 -13.88 -8.00
CA GLY A 236 -0.31 -15.26 -8.18
C GLY A 236 0.49 -16.31 -7.39
N TRP A 237 1.27 -15.92 -6.38
CA TRP A 237 2.00 -16.89 -5.55
C TRP A 237 1.04 -17.56 -4.56
N ALA A 238 0.53 -18.73 -4.95
CA ALA A 238 -0.49 -19.46 -4.20
C ALA A 238 0.10 -20.52 -3.27
N ALA A 239 1.19 -21.19 -3.66
CA ALA A 239 1.81 -22.25 -2.87
C ALA A 239 3.33 -22.30 -3.03
N ILE A 240 4.00 -22.95 -2.09
CA ILE A 240 5.39 -23.41 -2.22
C ILE A 240 5.41 -24.82 -2.84
N ALA A 241 6.42 -25.13 -3.65
CA ALA A 241 6.69 -26.48 -4.17
C ALA A 241 7.60 -27.28 -3.24
#